data_AF-A0A7Y8DD77-F1
#
_entry.id   AF-A0A7Y8DD77-F1
#
_cell.length_a   1.000
_cell.length_b   1.000
_cell.length_c   1.000
_cell.angle_alpha   90.00
_cell.angle_beta   90.00
_cell.angle_gamma   90.00
#
_symmetry.space_group_name_H-M   'P 1'
#
loop_
_entity.id
_entity.type
_entity.pdbx_description
1 polymer ?
#
loop_
_entity_poly.entity_id
_entity_poly.type
_entity_poly.pdbx_seq_one_letter_code
_entity_poly.pdbx_strand_id
1 'polypeptide(L)'
;MAASDTSKGVTNPEIPKLDRPLIPEGMTQSQFGKDVIGWGARPEGALQRLDTINASEVESMQEQGLTREMATQWKDFYSNEFSRNANNITAKNRVELMQKILDNWN
;
A
#
# COMPACT_ATOMS: atom_id res chain seq x y z
N MET A 1 36.77 -20.75 -7.15
CA MET A 1 35.38 -21.14 -6.80
C MET A 1 34.45 -20.11 -7.42
N ALA A 2 33.61 -20.55 -8.36
CA ALA A 2 32.55 -19.72 -8.92
C ALA A 2 31.26 -19.94 -8.13
N ALA A 3 30.58 -18.86 -7.78
CA ALA A 3 29.12 -18.73 -7.81
C ALA A 3 28.78 -17.26 -7.51
N SER A 4 28.40 -16.53 -8.54
CA SER A 4 27.69 -15.27 -8.44
C SER A 4 26.38 -15.51 -7.68
N ASP A 5 26.11 -14.78 -6.59
CA ASP A 5 24.75 -14.74 -6.04
C ASP A 5 24.27 -13.29 -5.98
N THR A 6 23.41 -12.99 -6.94
CA THR A 6 22.58 -11.81 -7.08
C THR A 6 22.01 -11.31 -5.75
N SER A 7 22.06 -10.00 -5.55
CA SER A 7 21.49 -9.25 -4.42
C SER A 7 20.03 -9.62 -4.13
N LYS A 8 19.80 -10.67 -3.31
CA LYS A 8 18.53 -10.87 -2.62
C LYS A 8 18.44 -9.78 -1.55
N GLY A 9 17.55 -8.81 -1.76
CA GLY A 9 17.31 -7.72 -0.81
C GLY A 9 17.10 -8.28 0.60
N VAL A 10 17.98 -7.91 1.52
CA VAL A 10 17.98 -8.41 2.89
C VAL A 10 16.74 -7.84 3.60
N THR A 11 15.72 -8.68 3.81
CA THR A 11 14.63 -8.33 4.71
C THR A 11 15.10 -8.50 6.15
N ASN A 12 14.88 -7.53 7.02
CA ASN A 12 15.15 -7.62 8.44
C ASN A 12 14.35 -8.79 9.06
N PRO A 13 15.03 -9.84 9.58
CA PRO A 13 14.36 -11.02 10.13
C PRO A 13 13.74 -10.77 11.52
N GLU A 14 14.13 -9.70 12.21
CA GLU A 14 13.64 -9.37 13.56
C GLU A 14 12.23 -8.78 13.54
N ILE A 15 11.78 -8.29 12.38
CA ILE A 15 10.48 -7.67 12.22
C ILE A 15 9.51 -8.72 11.66
N PRO A 16 8.50 -9.15 12.45
CA PRO A 16 7.51 -10.12 11.99
C PRO A 16 6.76 -9.58 10.79
N LYS A 17 6.46 -10.48 9.85
CA LYS A 17 5.59 -10.19 8.72
C LYS A 17 4.15 -10.09 9.22
N LEU A 18 3.48 -9.00 8.88
CA LEU A 18 2.05 -8.86 9.14
C LEU A 18 1.23 -9.65 8.13
N ASP A 19 0.06 -10.12 8.57
CA ASP A 19 -0.95 -10.65 7.67
C ASP A 19 -1.49 -9.54 6.77
N ARG A 20 -1.94 -9.95 5.59
CA ARG A 20 -2.50 -9.00 4.64
C ARG A 20 -3.84 -8.47 5.16
N PRO A 21 -4.06 -7.15 5.17
CA PRO A 21 -5.34 -6.55 5.55
C PRO A 21 -6.50 -6.97 4.67
N LEU A 22 -7.70 -6.74 5.18
CA LEU A 22 -8.95 -6.98 4.46
C LEU A 22 -9.11 -6.01 3.27
N ILE A 23 -9.96 -6.43 2.34
CA ILE A 23 -10.44 -5.61 1.21
C ILE A 23 -11.97 -5.63 1.25
N PRO A 24 -12.64 -4.69 0.55
CA PRO A 24 -14.09 -4.72 0.42
C PRO A 24 -14.59 -6.05 -0.17
N GLU A 25 -15.77 -6.49 0.26
CA GLU A 25 -16.37 -7.73 -0.24
C GLU A 25 -16.69 -7.64 -1.74
N GLY A 26 -16.64 -8.78 -2.43
CA GLY A 26 -17.01 -8.86 -3.86
C GLY A 26 -15.95 -8.38 -4.85
N MET A 27 -14.74 -8.03 -4.40
CA MET A 27 -13.62 -7.68 -5.29
C MET A 27 -12.33 -8.45 -4.98
N THR A 28 -11.44 -8.53 -5.97
CA THR A 28 -10.09 -9.08 -5.83
C THR A 28 -9.11 -8.03 -5.33
N GLN A 29 -7.97 -8.47 -4.78
CA GLN A 29 -6.89 -7.54 -4.37
C GLN A 29 -6.34 -6.71 -5.53
N SER A 30 -6.33 -7.27 -6.74
CA SER A 30 -5.90 -6.52 -7.93
C SER A 30 -6.87 -5.38 -8.23
N GLN A 31 -8.17 -5.65 -8.17
CA GLN A 31 -9.21 -4.63 -8.37
C GLN A 31 -9.15 -3.57 -7.27
N PHE A 32 -9.07 -3.99 -6.01
CA PHE A 32 -8.92 -3.06 -4.89
C PHE A 32 -7.70 -2.13 -5.09
N GLY A 33 -6.54 -2.69 -5.41
CA GLY A 33 -5.33 -1.89 -5.56
C GLY A 33 -5.30 -1.00 -6.80
N LYS A 34 -5.83 -1.46 -7.92
CA LYS A 34 -5.78 -0.74 -9.20
C LYS A 34 -6.97 0.20 -9.39
N ASP A 35 -8.16 -0.25 -9.08
CA ASP A 35 -9.41 0.41 -9.48
C ASP A 35 -9.99 1.24 -8.31
N VAL A 36 -9.84 0.78 -7.05
CA VAL A 36 -10.32 1.54 -5.87
C VAL A 36 -9.25 2.52 -5.40
N ILE A 37 -8.08 2.01 -4.98
CA ILE A 37 -7.03 2.86 -4.40
C ILE A 37 -6.24 3.60 -5.49
N GLY A 38 -5.97 2.94 -6.62
CA GLY A 38 -5.20 3.51 -7.72
C GLY A 38 -3.68 3.42 -7.55
N TRP A 39 -3.17 2.61 -6.63
CA TRP A 39 -1.72 2.51 -6.39
C TRP A 39 -0.97 1.61 -7.38
N GLY A 40 -1.70 0.88 -8.25
CA GLY A 40 -1.14 -0.02 -9.25
C GLY A 40 -0.23 -1.14 -8.70
N ALA A 41 0.39 -1.91 -9.61
CA ALA A 41 1.29 -3.02 -9.25
C ALA A 41 2.74 -2.57 -8.96
N ARG A 42 3.11 -1.36 -9.39
CA ARG A 42 4.48 -0.82 -9.34
C ARG A 42 4.53 0.48 -8.52
N PRO A 43 5.71 0.90 -8.02
CA PRO A 43 5.82 2.07 -7.15
C PRO A 43 5.29 3.39 -7.75
N GLU A 44 5.29 3.52 -9.08
CA GLU A 44 4.90 4.75 -9.77
C GLU A 44 3.41 5.04 -9.65
N GLY A 45 2.56 4.00 -9.56
CA GLY A 45 1.11 4.17 -9.46
C GLY A 45 0.71 4.91 -8.18
N ALA A 46 1.31 4.52 -7.05
CA ALA A 46 1.08 5.19 -5.76
C ALA A 46 1.55 6.66 -5.78
N LEU A 47 2.68 6.96 -6.42
CA LEU A 47 3.19 8.33 -6.56
C LEU A 47 2.27 9.19 -7.43
N GLN A 48 1.86 8.70 -8.59
CA GLN A 48 0.92 9.42 -9.46
C GLN A 48 -0.41 9.67 -8.75
N ARG A 49 -0.86 8.71 -7.95
CA ARG A 49 -2.10 8.85 -7.18
C ARG A 49 -1.99 9.87 -6.06
N LEU A 50 -0.82 9.98 -5.42
CA LEU A 50 -0.57 11.02 -4.42
C LEU A 50 -0.83 12.43 -4.95
N ASP A 51 -0.54 12.71 -6.22
CA ASP A 51 -0.73 14.04 -6.80
C ASP A 51 -2.21 14.39 -7.06
N THR A 52 -3.08 13.39 -7.20
CA THR A 52 -4.47 13.57 -7.64
C THR A 52 -5.50 13.31 -6.54
N ILE A 53 -5.14 12.59 -5.49
CA ILE A 53 -6.06 12.25 -4.39
C ILE A 53 -6.54 13.50 -3.65
N ASN A 54 -7.84 13.57 -3.43
CA ASN A 54 -8.55 14.65 -2.74
C ASN A 54 -9.79 14.06 -2.00
N ALA A 55 -10.52 14.89 -1.25
CA ALA A 55 -11.69 14.45 -0.48
C ALA A 55 -12.78 13.75 -1.32
N SER A 56 -13.10 14.25 -2.52
CA SER A 56 -14.12 13.64 -3.39
C SER A 56 -13.69 12.25 -3.91
N GLU A 57 -12.41 12.07 -4.18
CA GLU A 57 -11.87 10.75 -4.52
C GLU A 57 -11.93 9.80 -3.33
N VAL A 58 -11.68 10.29 -2.10
CA VAL A 58 -11.82 9.48 -0.88
C VAL A 58 -13.28 9.10 -0.64
N GLU A 59 -14.24 10.01 -0.82
CA GLU A 59 -15.68 9.71 -0.78
C GLU A 59 -16.04 8.60 -1.79
N SER A 60 -15.54 8.69 -3.03
CA SER A 60 -15.75 7.64 -4.05
C SER A 60 -15.14 6.29 -3.64
N MET A 61 -14.04 6.27 -2.87
CA MET A 61 -13.49 5.03 -2.32
C MET A 61 -14.37 4.47 -1.19
N GLN A 62 -14.94 5.34 -0.35
CA GLN A 62 -15.88 4.95 0.70
C GLN A 62 -17.13 4.29 0.11
N GLU A 63 -17.69 4.85 -0.96
CA GLU A 63 -18.82 4.27 -1.70
C GLU A 63 -18.49 2.89 -2.30
N GLN A 64 -17.23 2.65 -2.66
CA GLN A 64 -16.72 1.35 -3.12
C GLN A 64 -16.37 0.39 -1.97
N GLY A 65 -16.69 0.76 -0.73
CA GLY A 65 -16.55 -0.08 0.46
C GLY A 65 -15.24 0.07 1.23
N LEU A 66 -14.38 1.04 0.88
CA LEU A 66 -13.19 1.33 1.70
C LEU A 66 -13.61 1.95 3.03
N THR A 67 -13.21 1.31 4.14
CA THR A 67 -13.42 1.88 5.47
C THR A 67 -12.14 2.54 6.00
N ARG A 68 -12.29 3.45 6.97
CA ARG A 68 -11.15 4.10 7.64
C ARG A 68 -10.24 3.08 8.33
N GLU A 69 -10.85 2.04 8.89
CA GLU A 69 -10.13 0.94 9.51
C GLU A 69 -9.31 0.17 8.48
N MET A 70 -9.88 -0.21 7.34
CA MET A 70 -9.15 -0.86 6.24
C MET A 70 -7.99 0.02 5.78
N ALA A 71 -8.24 1.33 5.59
CA ALA A 71 -7.20 2.26 5.17
C ALA A 71 -6.02 2.32 6.16
N THR A 72 -6.33 2.30 7.46
CA THR A 72 -5.33 2.26 8.54
C THR A 72 -4.55 0.95 8.53
N GLN A 73 -5.23 -0.19 8.43
CA GLN A 73 -4.56 -1.51 8.38
C GLN A 73 -3.62 -1.64 7.16
N TRP A 74 -4.02 -1.11 6.00
CA TRP A 74 -3.18 -1.07 4.80
C TRP A 74 -1.95 -0.18 4.96
N LYS A 75 -2.10 0.98 5.61
CA LYS A 75 -0.97 1.85 5.97
C LYS A 75 0.03 1.09 6.86
N ASP A 76 -0.46 0.43 7.92
CA ASP A 76 0.39 -0.28 8.87
C ASP A 76 1.09 -1.49 8.25
N PHE A 77 0.39 -2.23 7.39
CA PHE A 77 0.96 -3.34 6.62
C PHE A 77 2.15 -2.89 5.76
N TYR A 78 2.00 -1.82 4.96
CA TYR A 78 3.10 -1.34 4.14
C TYR A 78 4.21 -0.66 4.95
N SER A 79 3.88 -0.04 6.08
CA SER A 79 4.89 0.49 7.00
C SER A 79 5.77 -0.64 7.55
N ASN A 80 5.17 -1.78 7.91
CA ASN A 80 5.89 -2.98 8.29
C ASN A 80 6.76 -3.53 7.14
N GLU A 81 6.21 -3.65 5.93
CA GLU A 81 6.98 -4.12 4.76
C GLU A 81 8.17 -3.21 4.41
N PHE A 82 8.04 -1.89 4.61
CA PHE A 82 9.14 -0.94 4.45
C PHE A 82 10.17 -1.05 5.58
N SER A 83 9.72 -1.24 6.82
CA SER A 83 10.61 -1.46 7.97
C SER A 83 11.40 -2.75 7.84
N ARG A 84 10.77 -3.80 7.27
CA ARG A 84 11.41 -5.06 6.92
C ARG A 84 12.41 -4.90 5.79
N ASN A 85 12.19 -4.01 4.82
CA ASN A 85 13.13 -3.77 3.74
C ASN A 85 13.13 -2.28 3.36
N ALA A 86 14.11 -1.54 3.85
CA ALA A 86 14.23 -0.09 3.61
C ALA A 86 14.42 0.28 2.13
N ASN A 87 14.73 -0.68 1.25
CA ASN A 87 14.80 -0.47 -0.20
C ASN A 87 13.45 -0.71 -0.89
N ASN A 88 12.39 -1.07 -0.16
CA ASN A 88 11.05 -1.29 -0.71
C ASN A 88 10.31 0.04 -0.92
N ILE A 89 10.70 0.76 -1.98
CA ILE A 89 10.09 2.05 -2.35
C ILE A 89 8.60 1.91 -2.67
N THR A 90 8.15 0.75 -3.15
CA THR A 90 6.72 0.48 -3.37
C THR A 90 5.94 0.57 -2.05
N ALA A 91 6.45 -0.06 -0.99
CA ALA A 91 5.82 0.00 0.32
C ALA A 91 5.81 1.44 0.87
N LYS A 92 6.93 2.15 0.78
CA LYS A 92 7.02 3.57 1.20
C LYS A 92 5.94 4.43 0.54
N ASN A 93 5.85 4.39 -0.80
CA ASN A 93 4.90 5.23 -1.53
C ASN A 93 3.44 4.87 -1.20
N ARG A 94 3.15 3.59 -0.95
CA ARG A 94 1.81 3.16 -0.52
C ARG A 94 1.47 3.62 0.89
N VAL A 95 2.43 3.68 1.82
CA VAL A 95 2.21 4.29 3.15
C VAL A 95 1.83 5.75 3.02
N GLU A 96 2.59 6.51 2.23
CA GLU A 96 2.31 7.93 1.98
C GLU A 96 0.93 8.13 1.36
N LEU A 97 0.55 7.30 0.38
CA LEU A 97 -0.77 7.36 -0.22
C LEU A 97 -1.89 7.07 0.78
N MET A 98 -1.74 6.01 1.59
CA MET A 98 -2.74 5.68 2.60
C MET A 98 -2.86 6.74 3.68
N GLN A 99 -1.76 7.38 4.07
CA GLN A 99 -1.81 8.54 4.96
C GLN A 99 -2.60 9.68 4.32
N LYS A 100 -2.33 10.02 3.06
CA LYS A 100 -3.06 11.10 2.37
C LYS A 100 -4.55 10.81 2.21
N ILE A 101 -4.93 9.55 2.00
CA ILE A 101 -6.34 9.11 2.02
C ILE A 101 -6.96 9.37 3.39
N LEU A 102 -6.28 8.98 4.48
CA LEU A 102 -6.74 9.22 5.85
C LEU A 102 -6.82 10.71 6.21
N ASP A 103 -5.93 11.54 5.66
CA ASP A 103 -5.92 12.99 5.88
C ASP A 103 -7.09 13.69 5.17
N ASN A 104 -7.55 13.13 4.05
CA ASN A 104 -8.72 13.62 3.29
C ASN A 104 -10.03 12.93 3.71
N TRP A 105 -10.02 12.23 4.84
CA TRP A 105 -11.15 11.44 5.34
C TRP A 105 -12.16 12.33 6.07
N ASN A 106 -13.27 12.67 5.40
CA ASN A 106 -14.43 13.35 5.96
C ASN A 106 -15.58 12.36 6.20
#